data_AF-A0A453MIU1-F1
#
_entry.id   AF-A0A453MIU1-F1
#
_cell.length_a   1.000
_cell.length_b   1.000
_cell.length_c   1.000
_cell.angle_alpha   90.00
_cell.angle_beta   90.00
_cell.angle_gamma   90.00
#
_symmetry.space_group_name_H-M   'P 1'
#
loop_
_entity.id
_entity.type
_entity.pdbx_description
1 polymer ?
#
loop_
_entity_poly.entity_id
_entity_poly.type
_entity_poly.pdbx_seq_one_letter_code
_entity_poly.pdbx_strand_id
1 'polypeptide(L)'
;MRNLSISWLQVRLCLDRQDYVRAQILSRKISPRVFDADTSKDKRKPKEGDNMVQEAPADVPSLLELKRIYYELMIRYYSHNNDYLEICRCYKSIYEIPSIKEDPAKWTPILRKICWFLVLAPHDPMQSSLLNATLEDKNLSEIPNFRLLLKQVVTMEVIQWTKLWEFFKDEYENEKNLLGGALGTKAAEDLKLRIIEHNILVVSKYYSRITLKRLADLLCLSLQGGREAYLGHGELKGPDCEDRQTDGDRVLPDSPGQQRGA
;
A
#
# COMPACT_ATOMS: atom_id res chain seq x y z
N MET A 1 29.35 4.42 -16.67
CA MET A 1 28.46 5.52 -16.25
C MET A 1 27.69 6.17 -17.40
N ARG A 2 28.32 6.61 -18.51
CA ARG A 2 27.63 7.27 -19.64
C ARG A 2 26.49 6.45 -20.29
N ASN A 3 26.63 5.14 -20.43
CA ASN A 3 25.56 4.27 -20.97
C ASN A 3 24.37 4.11 -20.00
N LEU A 4 24.63 4.20 -18.69
CA LEU A 4 23.57 4.23 -17.70
C LEU A 4 22.81 5.55 -17.80
N SER A 5 23.48 6.71 -17.77
CA SER A 5 22.83 8.05 -17.88
C SER A 5 21.94 8.20 -19.11
N ILE A 6 22.35 7.66 -20.26
CA ILE A 6 21.51 7.64 -21.46
C ILE A 6 20.27 6.75 -21.26
N SER A 7 20.44 5.55 -20.69
CA SER A 7 19.32 4.64 -20.41
C SER A 7 18.31 5.26 -19.42
N TRP A 8 18.79 5.97 -18.39
CA TRP A 8 17.97 6.73 -17.43
C TRP A 8 17.11 7.79 -18.13
N LEU A 9 17.77 8.60 -18.96
CA LEU A 9 17.09 9.64 -19.71
C LEU A 9 16.05 9.05 -20.67
N GLN A 10 16.37 7.93 -21.31
CA GLN A 10 15.44 7.22 -22.19
C GLN A 10 14.22 6.69 -21.44
N VAL A 11 14.39 6.09 -20.26
CA VAL A 11 13.24 5.64 -19.43
C VAL A 11 12.38 6.84 -19.02
N ARG A 12 12.98 7.96 -18.60
CA ARG A 12 12.25 9.20 -18.28
C ARG A 12 11.43 9.70 -19.46
N LEU A 13 12.05 9.82 -20.62
CA LEU A 13 11.36 10.25 -21.85
C LEU A 13 10.25 9.27 -22.27
N CYS A 14 10.41 7.97 -22.03
CA CYS A 14 9.35 6.99 -22.31
C CYS A 14 8.16 7.16 -21.35
N LEU A 15 8.41 7.44 -20.07
CA LEU A 15 7.36 7.71 -19.09
C LEU A 15 6.63 9.03 -19.39
N ASP A 16 7.36 10.08 -19.80
CA ASP A 16 6.76 11.36 -20.22
C ASP A 16 5.85 11.18 -21.45
N ARG A 17 6.17 10.21 -22.31
CA ARG A 17 5.36 9.82 -23.49
C ARG A 17 4.31 8.75 -23.20
N GLN A 18 4.14 8.34 -21.93
CA GLN A 18 3.22 7.27 -21.50
C GLN A 18 3.48 5.91 -22.20
N ASP A 19 4.71 5.66 -22.64
CA ASP A 19 5.10 4.39 -23.25
C ASP A 19 5.70 3.45 -22.19
N TYR A 20 4.79 2.82 -21.44
CA TYR A 20 5.13 1.94 -20.32
C TYR A 20 5.80 0.64 -20.77
N VAL A 21 5.48 0.13 -21.97
CA VAL A 21 6.10 -1.10 -22.49
C VAL A 21 7.58 -0.88 -22.78
N ARG A 22 7.92 0.23 -23.47
CA ARG A 22 9.33 0.56 -23.71
C ARG A 22 10.05 0.93 -22.42
N ALA A 23 9.39 1.65 -21.51
CA ALA A 23 9.96 1.97 -20.19
C ALA A 23 10.34 0.70 -19.42
N GLN A 24 9.51 -0.36 -19.43
CA GLN A 24 9.80 -1.63 -18.77
C GLN A 24 10.97 -2.38 -19.44
N ILE A 25 11.04 -2.39 -20.77
CA ILE A 25 12.13 -3.06 -21.49
C ILE A 25 13.46 -2.35 -21.20
N LEU A 26 13.45 -1.02 -21.17
CA LEU A 26 14.61 -0.20 -20.86
C LEU A 26 15.03 -0.33 -19.39
N SER A 27 14.08 -0.38 -18.44
CA SER A 27 14.39 -0.53 -17.02
C SER A 27 15.03 -1.88 -16.70
N ARG A 28 14.63 -2.97 -17.39
CA ARG A 28 15.28 -4.29 -17.25
C ARG A 28 16.75 -4.31 -17.70
N LYS A 29 17.15 -3.41 -18.60
CA LYS A 29 18.56 -3.28 -19.02
C LYS A 29 19.43 -2.67 -17.92
N ILE A 30 18.83 -2.06 -16.91
CA ILE A 30 19.52 -1.51 -15.76
C ILE A 30 19.48 -2.57 -14.65
N SER A 31 20.61 -3.20 -14.37
CA SER A 31 20.67 -4.21 -13.32
C SER A 31 20.72 -3.54 -11.93
N PRO A 32 19.79 -3.87 -11.00
CA PRO A 32 19.84 -3.36 -9.62
C PRO A 32 21.13 -3.73 -8.88
N ARG A 33 21.79 -4.84 -9.29
CA ARG A 33 23.06 -5.30 -8.70
C ARG A 33 24.21 -4.33 -8.91
N VAL A 34 24.12 -3.44 -9.89
CA VAL A 34 25.14 -2.40 -10.15
C VAL A 34 25.22 -1.43 -8.97
N PHE A 35 24.15 -1.30 -8.16
CA PHE A 35 24.12 -0.39 -7.03
C PHE A 35 24.65 -0.98 -5.72
N ASP A 36 24.66 -2.31 -5.57
CA ASP A 36 25.09 -2.97 -4.33
C ASP A 36 26.58 -3.38 -4.33
N ALA A 37 27.19 -3.49 -5.52
CA ALA A 37 28.53 -4.04 -5.71
C ALA A 37 29.68 -3.25 -5.07
N ASP A 38 29.51 -1.95 -4.77
CA ASP A 38 30.62 -1.09 -4.35
C ASP A 38 30.63 -0.73 -2.85
N THR A 39 29.69 -1.24 -2.04
CA THR A 39 29.75 -1.07 -0.57
C THR A 39 30.96 -1.76 0.09
N SER A 40 31.65 -2.66 -0.63
CA SER A 40 32.71 -3.50 -0.09
C SER A 40 34.15 -3.09 -0.43
N LYS A 41 34.37 -2.04 -1.24
CA LYS A 41 35.74 -1.67 -1.70
C LYS A 41 36.31 -0.34 -1.21
N ASP A 42 35.59 0.41 -0.39
CA ASP A 42 36.08 1.74 0.07
C ASP A 42 36.65 1.77 1.50
N LYS A 43 37.13 0.61 2.01
CA LYS A 43 37.99 0.54 3.20
C LYS A 43 39.39 0.03 2.83
N ARG A 44 40.15 0.82 2.06
CA ARG A 44 41.62 0.76 2.10
C ARG A 44 42.17 2.14 2.45
N LYS A 45 42.70 2.25 3.67
CA LYS A 45 43.42 3.42 4.19
C LYS A 45 44.68 3.76 3.34
N PRO A 46 45.19 5.00 3.44
CA PRO A 46 45.83 5.73 2.36
C PRO A 46 47.32 5.39 2.21
N LYS A 47 47.80 5.41 0.96
CA LYS A 47 49.23 5.60 0.68
C LYS A 47 49.38 6.86 -0.17
N GLU A 48 49.98 7.83 0.49
CA GLU A 48 50.64 9.05 0.04
C GLU A 48 51.49 8.82 -1.22
N GLY A 49 51.38 9.71 -2.21
CA GLY A 49 52.21 9.64 -3.42
C GLY A 49 51.54 10.24 -4.66
N ASP A 50 51.50 11.57 -4.68
CA ASP A 50 51.53 12.47 -5.84
C ASP A 50 51.05 11.90 -7.20
N ASN A 51 49.85 12.32 -7.62
CA ASN A 51 49.52 12.61 -9.01
C ASN A 51 48.20 13.39 -9.03
N MET A 52 48.27 14.64 -9.48
CA MET A 52 47.12 15.50 -9.78
C MET A 52 46.12 14.75 -10.67
N VAL A 53 45.03 14.27 -10.09
CA VAL A 53 43.83 13.88 -10.85
C VAL A 53 42.88 15.05 -10.73
N GLN A 54 42.70 15.76 -11.84
CA GLN A 54 41.68 16.78 -12.03
C GLN A 54 40.37 16.35 -11.37
N GLU A 55 39.80 17.24 -10.54
CA GLU A 55 38.45 17.10 -10.01
C GLU A 55 37.53 16.63 -11.14
N ALA A 56 36.96 15.45 -10.97
CA ALA A 56 35.94 14.95 -11.87
C ALA A 56 34.79 15.98 -11.87
N PRO A 57 34.34 16.45 -13.04
CA PRO A 57 33.38 17.54 -13.14
C PRO A 57 32.10 17.24 -12.35
N ALA A 58 31.57 18.27 -11.68
CA ALA A 58 30.44 18.29 -10.74
C ALA A 58 29.07 17.85 -11.31
N ASP A 59 29.04 17.10 -12.40
CA ASP A 59 27.85 16.78 -13.20
C ASP A 59 27.59 15.25 -13.30
N VAL A 60 28.23 14.46 -12.44
CA VAL A 60 27.96 13.01 -12.30
C VAL A 60 27.40 12.76 -10.90
N PRO A 61 26.09 12.47 -10.76
CA PRO A 61 25.49 12.12 -9.48
C PRO A 61 26.20 10.92 -8.86
N SER A 62 26.39 10.95 -7.55
CA SER A 62 26.96 9.84 -6.80
C SER A 62 26.14 8.55 -7.00
N LEU A 63 26.74 7.38 -6.81
CA LEU A 63 26.05 6.09 -7.00
C LEU A 63 24.76 5.99 -6.18
N LEU A 64 24.75 6.58 -4.98
CA LEU A 64 23.59 6.62 -4.09
C LEU A 64 22.48 7.53 -4.63
N GLU A 65 22.84 8.69 -5.21
CA GLU A 65 21.88 9.56 -5.88
C GLU A 65 21.31 8.89 -7.13
N LEU A 66 22.13 8.14 -7.87
CA LEU A 66 21.66 7.37 -9.01
C LEU A 66 20.67 6.28 -8.61
N LYS A 67 20.93 5.58 -7.49
CA LYS A 67 20.01 4.60 -6.90
C LYS A 67 18.68 5.28 -6.52
N ARG A 68 18.72 6.47 -5.92
CA ARG A 68 17.52 7.25 -5.59
C ARG A 68 16.72 7.64 -6.85
N ILE A 69 17.38 8.20 -7.86
CA ILE A 69 16.75 8.62 -9.12
C ILE A 69 16.11 7.42 -9.84
N TYR A 70 16.75 6.25 -9.80
CA TYR A 70 16.18 5.02 -10.33
C TYR A 70 14.86 4.68 -9.69
N TYR A 71 14.84 4.58 -8.37
CA TYR A 71 13.66 4.14 -7.66
C TYR A 71 12.53 5.16 -7.77
N GLU A 72 12.84 6.46 -7.85
CA GLU A 72 11.83 7.48 -8.15
C GLU A 72 11.20 7.25 -9.53
N LEU A 73 11.99 6.88 -10.53
CA LEU A 73 11.50 6.56 -11.87
C LEU A 73 10.64 5.29 -11.88
N MET A 74 11.06 4.27 -11.13
CA MET A 74 10.30 3.03 -10.97
C MET A 74 9.00 3.26 -10.22
N ILE A 75 8.97 4.13 -9.21
CA ILE A 75 7.73 4.53 -8.53
C ILE A 75 6.75 5.11 -9.55
N ARG A 76 7.19 6.05 -10.40
CA ARG A 76 6.33 6.62 -11.45
C ARG A 76 5.80 5.56 -12.42
N TYR A 77 6.63 4.59 -12.80
CA TYR A 77 6.23 3.47 -13.64
C TYR A 77 5.16 2.61 -12.98
N TYR A 78 5.40 2.15 -11.74
CA TYR A 78 4.47 1.28 -11.03
C TYR A 78 3.20 2.00 -10.58
N SER A 79 3.25 3.31 -10.32
CA SER A 79 2.08 4.14 -10.02
C SER A 79 1.06 4.14 -11.15
N HIS A 80 1.47 4.05 -12.42
CA HIS A 80 0.52 3.92 -13.53
C HIS A 80 -0.23 2.58 -13.48
N ASN A 81 0.46 1.51 -13.10
CA ASN A 81 -0.12 0.18 -13.02
C ASN A 81 -0.82 -0.10 -11.68
N ASN A 82 -0.77 0.85 -10.73
CA ASN A 82 -1.23 0.69 -9.34
C ASN A 82 -0.63 -0.54 -8.64
N ASP A 83 0.63 -0.88 -8.96
CA ASP A 83 1.35 -1.97 -8.30
C ASP A 83 1.93 -1.47 -6.97
N TYR A 84 1.07 -1.41 -5.95
CA TYR A 84 1.41 -0.85 -4.64
C TYR A 84 2.55 -1.60 -3.94
N LEU A 85 2.68 -2.92 -4.17
CA LEU A 85 3.71 -3.74 -3.54
C LEU A 85 5.10 -3.38 -4.10
N GLU A 86 5.23 -3.27 -5.42
CA GLU A 86 6.49 -2.88 -6.04
C GLU A 86 6.83 -1.41 -5.74
N ILE A 87 5.84 -0.52 -5.64
CA ILE A 87 6.05 0.87 -5.17
C ILE A 87 6.62 0.85 -3.75
N CYS A 88 6.05 0.06 -2.84
CA CYS A 88 6.56 -0.09 -1.47
C CYS A 88 8.02 -0.58 -1.45
N ARG A 89 8.38 -1.56 -2.29
CA ARG A 89 9.77 -2.05 -2.39
C ARG A 89 10.73 -0.98 -2.89
N CYS A 90 10.31 -0.15 -3.84
CA CYS A 90 11.10 0.99 -4.30
C CYS A 90 11.34 1.99 -3.16
N TYR A 91 10.30 2.36 -2.40
CA TYR A 91 10.46 3.25 -1.24
C TYR A 91 11.32 2.64 -0.13
N LYS A 92 11.21 1.34 0.16
CA LYS A 92 12.12 0.65 1.09
C LYS A 92 13.58 0.73 0.62
N SER A 93 13.82 0.53 -0.67
CA SER A 93 15.17 0.63 -1.26
C SER A 93 15.74 2.05 -1.18
N ILE A 94 14.88 3.08 -1.23
CA ILE A 94 15.26 4.48 -0.99
C ILE A 94 15.55 4.69 0.51
N TYR A 95 14.73 4.14 1.40
CA TYR A 95 14.88 4.24 2.85
C TYR A 95 16.17 3.59 3.38
N GLU A 96 16.65 2.53 2.72
CA GLU A 96 17.91 1.86 3.07
C GLU A 96 19.17 2.71 2.77
N ILE A 97 19.04 3.81 2.02
CA ILE A 97 20.17 4.68 1.70
C ILE A 97 20.67 5.38 2.97
N PRO A 98 21.96 5.27 3.35
CA PRO A 98 22.51 5.83 4.58
C PRO A 98 22.23 7.32 4.76
N SER A 99 22.41 8.11 3.69
CA SER A 99 22.17 9.56 3.69
C SER A 99 20.73 9.98 3.98
N ILE A 100 19.76 9.08 3.79
CA ILE A 100 18.34 9.31 4.08
C ILE A 100 18.03 8.85 5.50
N LYS A 101 18.58 7.71 5.92
CA LYS A 101 18.34 7.11 7.24
C LYS A 101 18.88 7.96 8.40
N GLU A 102 19.92 8.76 8.15
CA GLU A 102 20.51 9.66 9.15
C GLU A 102 19.65 10.91 9.42
N ASP A 103 18.78 11.31 8.49
CA ASP A 103 18.05 12.58 8.54
C ASP A 103 16.54 12.39 8.72
N PRO A 104 15.97 12.70 9.90
CA PRO A 104 14.54 12.51 10.18
C PRO A 104 13.61 13.29 9.27
N ALA A 105 14.02 14.45 8.76
CA ALA A 105 13.20 15.21 7.82
C ALA A 105 13.02 14.46 6.49
N LYS A 106 14.00 13.63 6.10
CA LYS A 106 13.99 12.90 4.83
C LYS A 106 13.36 11.53 4.95
N TRP A 107 13.68 10.77 6.00
CA TRP A 107 13.15 9.42 6.13
C TRP A 107 11.69 9.38 6.59
N THR A 108 11.22 10.36 7.37
CA THR A 108 9.83 10.43 7.85
C THR A 108 8.80 10.34 6.71
N PRO A 109 8.84 11.21 5.66
CA PRO A 109 7.88 11.12 4.57
C PRO A 109 8.00 9.80 3.78
N ILE A 110 9.20 9.25 3.64
CA ILE A 110 9.41 7.97 2.96
C ILE A 110 8.77 6.82 3.74
N LEU A 111 8.95 6.81 5.06
CA LEU A 111 8.36 5.78 5.93
C LEU A 111 6.83 5.85 5.93
N ARG A 112 6.26 7.06 5.93
CA ARG A 112 4.81 7.25 5.76
C ARG A 112 4.29 6.64 4.45
N LYS A 113 4.99 6.89 3.33
CA LYS A 113 4.66 6.27 2.03
C LYS A 113 4.72 4.75 2.10
N ILE A 114 5.76 4.19 2.71
CA ILE A 114 5.90 2.73 2.90
C ILE A 114 4.67 2.17 3.64
N CYS A 115 4.28 2.79 4.76
CA CYS A 115 3.11 2.38 5.52
C CYS A 115 1.82 2.42 4.69
N TRP A 116 1.60 3.52 3.96
CA TRP A 116 0.43 3.65 3.09
C TRP A 116 0.37 2.59 2.00
N PHE A 117 1.45 2.41 1.25
CA PHE A 117 1.49 1.44 0.15
C PHE A 117 1.39 -0.01 0.64
N LEU A 118 1.84 -0.31 1.86
CA LEU A 118 1.62 -1.62 2.48
C LEU A 118 0.15 -1.90 2.77
N VAL A 119 -0.61 -0.89 3.19
CA VAL A 119 -2.05 -1.04 3.48
C VAL A 119 -2.88 -1.08 2.19
N LEU A 120 -2.45 -0.37 1.15
CA LEU A 120 -3.09 -0.40 -0.17
C LEU A 120 -2.83 -1.70 -0.95
N ALA A 121 -1.69 -2.34 -0.70
CA ALA A 121 -1.32 -3.58 -1.38
C ALA A 121 -2.29 -4.72 -1.02
N PRO A 122 -2.67 -5.57 -2.00
CA PRO A 122 -3.49 -6.75 -1.73
C PRO A 122 -2.80 -7.69 -0.75
N HIS A 123 -3.61 -8.49 -0.03
CA HIS A 123 -3.08 -9.45 0.93
C HIS A 123 -2.31 -10.57 0.21
N ASP A 124 -1.00 -10.57 0.40
CA ASP A 124 -0.06 -11.53 -0.17
C ASP A 124 0.98 -11.94 0.90
N PRO A 125 1.55 -13.15 0.87
CA PRO A 125 2.61 -13.54 1.81
C PRO A 125 3.78 -12.55 1.86
N MET A 126 4.14 -11.93 0.73
CA MET A 126 5.18 -10.90 0.66
C MET A 126 4.75 -9.63 1.36
N GLN A 127 3.49 -9.18 1.16
CA GLN A 127 2.93 -8.03 1.84
C GLN A 127 2.97 -8.24 3.36
N SER A 128 2.56 -9.42 3.83
CA SER A 128 2.57 -9.76 5.26
C SER A 128 3.99 -9.77 5.83
N SER A 129 4.96 -10.32 5.09
CA SER A 129 6.37 -10.30 5.49
C SER A 129 6.91 -8.87 5.60
N LEU A 130 6.66 -8.03 4.59
CA LEU A 130 7.10 -6.63 4.59
C LEU A 130 6.42 -5.81 5.68
N LEU A 131 5.16 -6.10 6.00
CA LEU A 131 4.42 -5.40 7.04
C LEU A 131 5.02 -5.73 8.42
N ASN A 132 5.23 -7.01 8.73
CA ASN A 132 5.89 -7.40 9.98
C ASN A 132 7.31 -6.82 10.11
N ALA A 133 8.11 -6.89 9.04
CA ALA A 133 9.43 -6.27 9.02
C ALA A 133 9.39 -4.75 9.25
N THR A 134 8.35 -4.08 8.75
CA THR A 134 8.16 -2.64 8.98
C THR A 134 7.72 -2.36 10.43
N LEU A 135 6.91 -3.22 11.05
CA LEU A 135 6.50 -3.05 12.45
C LEU A 135 7.65 -3.18 13.47
N GLU A 136 8.72 -3.88 13.10
CA GLU A 136 9.94 -4.03 13.88
C GLU A 136 10.87 -2.81 13.81
N ASP A 137 10.66 -1.90 12.84
CA ASP A 137 11.51 -0.72 12.69
C ASP A 137 11.28 0.29 13.82
N LYS A 138 12.38 0.68 14.47
CA LYS A 138 12.39 1.60 15.62
C LYS A 138 11.87 2.97 15.24
N ASN A 139 12.11 3.41 14.01
CA ASN A 139 11.72 4.73 13.53
C ASN A 139 10.18 4.92 13.46
N LEU A 140 9.39 3.84 13.54
CA LEU A 140 7.93 3.96 13.69
C LEU A 140 7.49 4.56 15.02
N SER A 141 8.36 4.64 16.04
CA SER A 141 8.03 5.33 17.29
C SER A 141 7.73 6.81 17.08
N GLU A 142 8.40 7.44 16.11
CA GLU A 142 8.19 8.84 15.74
C GLU A 142 6.85 9.07 15.03
N ILE A 143 6.24 8.00 14.51
CA ILE A 143 5.00 8.06 13.73
C ILE A 143 3.95 7.09 14.30
N PRO A 144 3.45 7.35 15.52
CA PRO A 144 2.61 6.41 16.27
C PRO A 144 1.27 6.10 15.57
N ASN A 145 0.69 7.06 14.86
CA ASN A 145 -0.57 6.88 14.12
C ASN A 145 -0.43 5.79 13.03
N PHE A 146 0.67 5.82 12.28
CA PHE A 146 0.93 4.83 11.24
C PHE A 146 1.30 3.46 11.81
N ARG A 147 1.98 3.42 12.96
CA ARG A 147 2.19 2.17 13.71
C ARG A 147 0.86 1.55 14.13
N LEU A 148 -0.10 2.35 14.58
CA LEU A 148 -1.45 1.88 14.91
C LEU A 148 -2.17 1.33 13.67
N LEU A 149 -2.11 2.05 12.54
CA LEU A 149 -2.70 1.61 11.27
C LEU A 149 -2.18 0.23 10.84
N LEU A 150 -0.86 0.06 10.81
CA LEU A 150 -0.24 -1.22 10.45
C LEU A 150 -0.61 -2.34 11.43
N LYS A 151 -0.68 -2.04 12.73
CA LYS A 151 -1.12 -3.02 13.73
C LYS A 151 -2.56 -3.45 13.51
N GLN A 152 -3.48 -2.53 13.20
CA GLN A 152 -4.88 -2.87 12.96
C GLN A 152 -5.05 -3.83 11.77
N VAL A 153 -4.24 -3.67 10.73
CA VAL A 153 -4.26 -4.54 9.54
C VAL A 153 -3.61 -5.90 9.81
N VAL A 154 -2.68 -5.99 10.77
CA VAL A 154 -2.07 -7.26 11.17
C VAL A 154 -2.91 -8.02 12.18
N THR A 155 -3.58 -7.30 13.09
CA THR A 155 -4.46 -7.92 14.07
C THR A 155 -5.66 -8.51 13.35
N MET A 156 -6.03 -9.72 13.75
CA MET A 156 -7.18 -10.44 13.19
C MET A 156 -8.48 -9.92 13.84
N GLU A 157 -8.68 -8.61 13.76
CA GLU A 157 -9.81 -7.90 14.33
C GLU A 157 -10.56 -7.15 13.23
N VAL A 158 -11.89 -7.03 13.37
CA VAL A 158 -12.72 -6.33 12.40
C VAL A 158 -12.47 -4.82 12.51
N ILE A 159 -12.11 -4.22 11.38
CA ILE A 159 -11.81 -2.80 11.26
C ILE A 159 -13.08 -2.05 10.82
N GLN A 160 -13.48 -1.03 11.57
CA GLN A 160 -14.61 -0.16 11.19
C GLN A 160 -14.12 0.93 10.25
N TRP A 161 -14.51 0.84 8.97
CA TRP A 161 -14.08 1.77 7.91
C TRP A 161 -14.32 3.24 8.26
N THR A 162 -15.51 3.58 8.75
CA THR A 162 -15.88 4.98 9.06
C THR A 162 -14.95 5.60 10.09
N LYS A 163 -14.71 4.91 11.20
CA LYS A 163 -13.79 5.39 12.26
C LYS A 163 -12.35 5.49 11.77
N LEU A 164 -11.89 4.52 10.99
CA LEU A 164 -10.55 4.55 10.42
C LEU A 164 -10.40 5.72 9.46
N TRP A 165 -11.37 5.90 8.56
CA TRP A 165 -11.34 6.98 7.57
C TRP A 165 -11.40 8.36 8.22
N GLU A 166 -12.29 8.58 9.19
CA GLU A 166 -12.37 9.85 9.93
C GLU A 166 -11.05 10.21 10.64
N PHE A 167 -10.35 9.22 11.18
CA PHE A 167 -9.08 9.43 11.86
C PHE A 167 -7.91 9.72 10.90
N PHE A 168 -7.87 9.06 9.74
CA PHE A 168 -6.74 9.17 8.80
C PHE A 168 -6.99 10.08 7.59
N LYS A 169 -8.19 10.61 7.39
CA LYS A 169 -8.54 11.44 6.22
C LYS A 169 -7.60 12.64 6.08
N ASP A 170 -7.37 13.38 7.16
CA ASP A 170 -6.51 14.57 7.12
C ASP A 170 -5.05 14.21 6.80
N GLU A 171 -4.57 13.10 7.38
CA GLU A 171 -3.23 12.55 7.10
C GLU A 171 -3.10 12.08 5.64
N TYR A 172 -4.15 11.48 5.09
CA TYR A 172 -4.22 11.05 3.68
C TYR A 172 -4.22 12.24 2.72
N GLU A 173 -4.98 13.30 3.02
CA GLU A 173 -5.00 14.51 2.21
C GLU A 173 -3.68 15.29 2.26
N ASN A 174 -3.00 15.29 3.43
CA ASN A 174 -1.68 15.91 3.60
C ASN A 174 -0.58 15.19 2.81
N GLU A 175 -0.79 13.93 2.49
CA GLU A 175 0.16 13.07 1.80
C GLU A 175 0.48 13.54 0.36
N LYS A 176 -0.41 14.34 -0.24
CA LYS A 176 -0.19 14.99 -1.55
C LYS A 176 0.92 16.05 -1.51
N ASN A 177 1.18 16.62 -0.33
CA ASN A 177 2.19 17.66 -0.12
C ASN A 177 3.58 17.07 0.19
N LEU A 178 3.67 15.74 0.34
CA LEU A 178 4.89 15.03 0.69
C LEU A 178 5.62 14.49 -0.55
N LEU A 179 6.87 14.09 -0.36
CA LEU A 179 7.74 13.54 -1.40
C LEU A 179 7.07 12.36 -2.13
N GLY A 180 7.00 12.44 -3.46
CA GLY A 180 6.32 11.45 -4.30
C GLY A 180 4.87 11.77 -4.64
N GLY A 181 4.32 12.89 -4.14
CA GLY A 181 2.99 13.37 -4.52
C GLY A 181 1.84 12.53 -3.97
N ALA A 182 0.64 12.71 -4.51
CA ALA A 182 -0.55 11.97 -4.08
C ALA A 182 -0.41 10.45 -4.33
N LEU A 183 -1.05 9.62 -3.49
CA LEU A 183 -1.01 8.15 -3.59
C LEU A 183 -1.66 7.60 -4.86
N GLY A 184 -2.53 8.40 -5.48
CA GLY A 184 -3.33 8.03 -6.65
C GLY A 184 -4.78 8.45 -6.45
N THR A 185 -5.51 8.63 -7.56
CA THR A 185 -6.94 8.98 -7.51
C THR A 185 -7.80 7.83 -7.01
N LYS A 186 -7.38 6.58 -7.25
CA LYS A 186 -8.08 5.35 -6.83
C LYS A 186 -7.67 4.83 -5.45
N ALA A 187 -6.62 5.40 -4.85
CA ALA A 187 -6.06 4.86 -3.63
C ALA A 187 -7.04 4.86 -2.44
N ALA A 188 -7.98 5.80 -2.36
CA ALA A 188 -9.02 5.80 -1.31
C ALA A 188 -10.03 4.66 -1.48
N GLU A 189 -10.43 4.37 -2.72
CA GLU A 189 -11.33 3.26 -3.05
C GLU A 189 -10.64 1.91 -2.82
N ASP A 190 -9.38 1.81 -3.26
CA ASP A 190 -8.55 0.64 -3.03
C ASP A 190 -8.35 0.40 -1.53
N LEU A 191 -8.09 1.44 -0.74
CA LEU A 191 -7.98 1.31 0.71
C LEU A 191 -9.25 0.72 1.33
N LYS A 192 -10.41 1.24 0.94
CA LYS A 192 -11.71 0.71 1.39
C LYS A 192 -11.87 -0.76 1.01
N LEU A 193 -11.51 -1.13 -0.21
CA LEU A 193 -11.54 -2.50 -0.69
C LEU A 193 -10.63 -3.41 0.15
N ARG A 194 -9.40 -2.99 0.47
CA ARG A 194 -8.47 -3.75 1.33
C ARG A 194 -9.01 -3.96 2.73
N ILE A 195 -9.65 -2.96 3.32
CA ILE A 195 -10.29 -3.10 4.63
C ILE A 195 -11.46 -4.10 4.58
N ILE A 196 -12.26 -4.09 3.50
CA ILE A 196 -13.33 -5.08 3.30
C ILE A 196 -12.75 -6.49 3.18
N GLU A 197 -11.71 -6.69 2.37
CA GLU A 197 -11.03 -7.97 2.23
C GLU A 197 -10.47 -8.49 3.55
N HIS A 198 -9.78 -7.62 4.31
CA HIS A 198 -9.29 -7.95 5.65
C HIS A 198 -10.42 -8.39 6.57
N ASN A 199 -11.52 -7.64 6.62
CA ASN A 199 -12.67 -7.99 7.45
C ASN A 199 -13.31 -9.32 7.03
N ILE A 200 -13.37 -9.63 5.73
CA ILE A 200 -13.83 -10.93 5.23
C ILE A 200 -12.91 -12.05 5.72
N LEU A 201 -11.59 -11.87 5.63
CA LEU A 201 -10.61 -12.85 6.13
C LEU A 201 -10.77 -13.09 7.64
N VAL A 202 -10.94 -12.01 8.41
CA VAL A 202 -11.20 -12.10 9.86
C VAL A 202 -12.49 -12.88 10.13
N VAL A 203 -13.60 -12.52 9.48
CA VAL A 203 -14.88 -13.21 9.67
C VAL A 203 -14.77 -14.69 9.29
N SER A 204 -14.10 -15.02 8.18
CA SER A 204 -13.88 -16.40 7.75
C SER A 204 -13.08 -17.23 8.76
N LYS A 205 -12.24 -16.59 9.58
CA LYS A 205 -11.43 -17.27 10.59
C LYS A 205 -12.22 -17.58 11.87
N TYR A 206 -13.11 -16.69 12.28
CA TYR A 206 -13.84 -16.79 13.56
C TYR A 206 -15.26 -17.34 13.44
N TYR A 207 -15.88 -17.24 12.26
CA TYR A 207 -17.26 -17.69 12.04
C TYR A 207 -17.31 -18.85 11.05
N SER A 208 -17.96 -19.95 11.43
CA SER A 208 -18.25 -21.08 10.54
C SER A 208 -19.48 -20.81 9.65
N ARG A 209 -20.46 -20.07 10.16
CA ARG A 209 -21.65 -19.59 9.43
C ARG A 209 -22.04 -18.21 9.96
N ILE A 210 -22.47 -17.33 9.06
CA ILE A 210 -22.93 -15.98 9.38
C ILE A 210 -24.10 -15.60 8.48
N THR A 211 -25.06 -14.84 9.01
CA THR A 211 -26.16 -14.30 8.20
C THR A 211 -25.68 -13.13 7.36
N LEU A 212 -26.24 -12.97 6.15
CA LEU A 212 -25.86 -11.88 5.23
C LEU A 212 -26.06 -10.49 5.85
N LYS A 213 -27.13 -10.30 6.64
CA LYS A 213 -27.38 -9.05 7.36
C LYS A 213 -26.25 -8.73 8.35
N ARG A 214 -25.85 -9.71 9.16
CA ARG A 214 -24.76 -9.53 10.13
C ARG A 214 -23.41 -9.32 9.44
N LEU A 215 -23.16 -9.99 8.32
CA LEU A 215 -21.95 -9.79 7.52
C LEU A 215 -21.89 -8.36 6.95
N ALA A 216 -23.00 -7.86 6.39
CA ALA A 216 -23.06 -6.48 5.87
C ALA A 216 -22.78 -5.44 6.95
N ASP A 217 -23.30 -5.65 8.18
CA ASP A 217 -23.03 -4.77 9.32
C ASP A 217 -21.54 -4.78 9.69
N LEU A 218 -20.90 -5.95 9.73
CA LEU A 218 -19.47 -6.09 10.05
C LEU A 218 -18.54 -5.52 8.98
N LEU A 219 -18.92 -5.65 7.70
CA LEU A 219 -18.17 -5.10 6.58
C LEU A 219 -18.41 -3.60 6.38
N CYS A 220 -19.29 -2.99 7.19
CA CYS A 220 -19.75 -1.61 7.01
C CYS A 220 -20.30 -1.35 5.59
N LEU A 221 -20.89 -2.38 4.97
CA LEU A 221 -21.50 -2.35 3.64
C LEU A 221 -23.02 -2.12 3.75
N SER A 222 -23.48 -1.43 4.79
CA SER A 222 -24.92 -1.26 5.05
C SER A 222 -25.66 -0.90 3.76
N LEU A 223 -26.83 -1.52 3.56
CA LEU A 223 -27.61 -1.52 2.30
C LEU A 223 -27.89 -0.14 1.68
N GLN A 224 -27.56 0.95 2.38
CA GLN A 224 -27.63 2.33 1.92
C GLN A 224 -26.39 2.74 1.11
N GLY A 225 -25.18 2.37 1.53
CA GLY A 225 -23.93 2.77 0.86
C GLY A 225 -23.60 1.99 -0.42
N GLY A 226 -24.19 0.80 -0.59
CA GLY A 226 -24.06 -0.02 -1.80
C GLY A 226 -25.02 0.37 -2.93
N ARG A 227 -26.10 1.11 -2.64
CA ARG A 227 -27.03 1.58 -3.67
C ARG A 227 -26.52 2.82 -4.40
N GLU A 228 -25.86 3.75 -3.71
CA GLU A 228 -25.45 5.01 -4.33
C GLU A 228 -24.15 4.91 -5.14
N ALA A 229 -23.24 3.99 -4.82
CA ALA A 229 -21.96 3.86 -5.55
C ALA A 229 -22.08 3.12 -6.90
N TYR A 230 -23.13 2.33 -7.12
CA TYR A 230 -23.32 1.55 -8.35
C TYR A 230 -24.45 2.07 -9.26
N LEU A 231 -25.22 3.08 -8.81
CA LEU A 231 -26.26 3.71 -9.63
C LEU A 231 -25.74 4.89 -10.49
N GLY A 232 -24.42 5.13 -10.50
CA GLY A 232 -23.79 6.14 -11.37
C GLY A 232 -23.51 5.69 -12.80
N HIS A 233 -23.65 4.39 -13.13
CA HIS A 233 -23.47 3.88 -14.48
C HIS A 233 -24.49 2.79 -14.80
N GLY A 234 -25.57 3.18 -15.49
CA GLY A 234 -26.46 2.27 -16.20
C GLY A 234 -27.81 2.07 -15.52
N GLU A 235 -28.83 2.74 -16.05
CA GLU A 235 -30.24 2.43 -15.81
C GLU A 235 -30.53 0.95 -16.11
N LEU A 236 -30.95 0.20 -15.10
CA LEU A 236 -31.79 -0.97 -15.30
C LEU A 236 -32.97 -0.88 -14.33
N LYS A 237 -34.09 -0.43 -14.90
CA LYS A 237 -35.41 -0.40 -14.28
C LYS A 237 -35.87 -1.86 -14.08
N GLY A 238 -35.95 -2.30 -12.83
CA GLY A 238 -36.56 -3.58 -12.42
C GLY A 238 -37.79 -3.31 -11.54
N PRO A 239 -38.80 -4.19 -11.56
CA PRO A 239 -40.19 -3.82 -11.30
C PRO A 239 -40.46 -3.57 -9.82
N ASP A 240 -41.41 -2.66 -9.59
CA ASP A 240 -42.00 -2.32 -8.30
C ASP A 240 -42.44 -3.59 -7.55
N CYS A 241 -41.81 -3.83 -6.39
CA CYS A 241 -42.39 -4.71 -5.39
C CYS A 241 -43.25 -3.85 -4.47
N GLU A 242 -44.54 -3.77 -4.80
CA GLU A 242 -45.58 -3.27 -3.91
C GLU A 242 -45.58 -4.05 -2.59
N ASP A 243 -45.70 -3.28 -1.51
CA ASP A 243 -45.97 -3.73 -0.16
C ASP A 243 -47.13 -4.73 -0.10
N ARG A 244 -46.86 -5.92 0.42
CA ARG A 244 -47.90 -6.76 1.02
C ARG A 244 -47.54 -7.09 2.46
N GLN A 245 -48.05 -6.25 3.35
CA GLN A 245 -48.43 -6.65 4.69
C GLN A 245 -49.37 -7.85 4.61
N THR A 246 -48.94 -8.98 5.18
CA THR A 246 -49.87 -9.97 5.72
C THR A 246 -49.41 -10.32 7.12
N ASP A 247 -50.11 -9.69 8.05
CA ASP A 247 -50.58 -10.17 9.34
C ASP A 247 -50.53 -11.70 9.54
N GLY A 248 -50.14 -12.14 10.74
CA GLY A 248 -50.16 -13.57 11.07
C GLY A 248 -49.31 -13.96 12.26
N ASP A 249 -49.77 -13.59 13.46
CA ASP A 249 -49.44 -14.28 14.71
C ASP A 249 -49.53 -15.81 14.54
N ARG A 250 -48.42 -16.52 14.78
CA ARG A 250 -48.45 -17.94 15.16
C ARG A 250 -47.47 -18.23 16.28
N VAL A 251 -48.07 -18.27 17.46
CA VAL A 251 -47.63 -18.95 18.68
C VAL A 251 -47.11 -20.35 18.35
N LEU A 252 -45.88 -20.65 18.77
CA LEU A 252 -45.31 -22.01 18.81
C LEU A 252 -46.02 -22.83 19.90
N PRO A 253 -46.50 -24.06 19.63
CA PRO A 253 -47.01 -24.93 20.69
C PRO A 253 -45.89 -25.61 21.45
N ASP A 254 -46.00 -25.58 22.78
CA ASP A 254 -45.22 -26.36 23.73
C ASP A 254 -45.35 -27.87 23.47
N SER A 255 -44.23 -28.58 23.57
CA SER A 255 -44.18 -30.05 23.48
C SER A 255 -44.61 -30.67 24.83
N PRO A 256 -45.58 -31.60 24.86
CA PRO A 256 -45.98 -32.25 26.11
C PRO A 256 -45.01 -33.37 26.51
N GLY A 257 -44.75 -33.43 27.81
CA GLY A 257 -43.85 -34.37 28.47
C GLY A 257 -44.24 -35.84 28.31
N GLN A 258 -43.22 -36.66 28.11
CA GLN A 258 -43.30 -38.11 28.17
C GLN A 258 -43.15 -38.57 29.64
N GLN A 259 -44.27 -38.80 30.31
CA GLN A 259 -44.32 -39.71 31.46
C GLN A 259 -45.06 -40.98 31.02
N ARG A 260 -44.41 -42.14 31.14
CA ARG A 260 -45.09 -43.41 31.42
C ARG A 260 -44.19 -44.24 32.33
N GLY A 261 -44.65 -44.43 33.56
CA GLY A 261 -44.23 -45.53 34.40
C GLY A 261 -45.11 -46.75 34.13
N ALA A 262 -44.48 -47.92 34.21
CA ALA A 262 -44.99 -49.17 34.75
C ALA A 262 -43.76 -49.95 35.24
#